data_AF-A0A068QQJ1-F1
#
_entry.id   AF-A0A068QQJ1-F1
#
_cell.length_a   1.000
_cell.length_b   1.000
_cell.length_c   1.000
_cell.angle_alpha   90.00
_cell.angle_beta   90.00
_cell.angle_gamma   90.00
#
_symmetry.space_group_name_H-M   'P 1'
#
loop_
_entity.id
_entity.type
_entity.pdbx_description
1 polymer ?
#
loop_
_entity_poly.entity_id
_entity_poly.type
_entity_poly.pdbx_seq_one_letter_code
_entity_poly.pdbx_strand_id
1 'polypeptide(L)'
;MNGLWLVTGTYRDGLHQSPLLADYVANAIYGKPNTDIDLSDFTPIRAPLTGLSRDITAKETVSQMLGVGYECLWDIKPNWSPMIQEGLLHRYDNLIHSLHPRFTPPPEIIAFSHYNDKIRERLLAYYDAWS
;
A
#
# COMPACT_ATOMS: atom_id res chain seq x y z
N MET A 1 -20.19 22.82 3.08
CA MET A 1 -19.00 22.41 3.85
C MET A 1 -17.82 23.18 3.29
N ASN A 2 -17.58 24.41 3.78
CA ASN A 2 -16.49 25.26 3.28
C ASN A 2 -15.53 25.49 4.46
N GLY A 3 -14.26 25.14 4.31
CA GLY A 3 -13.22 25.38 5.31
C GLY A 3 -12.63 24.13 6.01
N LEU A 4 -13.07 22.91 5.68
CA LEU A 4 -12.42 21.69 6.15
C LEU A 4 -11.35 21.22 5.15
N TRP A 5 -10.13 21.02 5.64
CA TRP A 5 -9.00 20.50 4.88
C TRP A 5 -8.48 19.23 5.54
N LEU A 6 -8.08 18.25 4.74
CA LEU A 6 -7.51 16.99 5.21
C LEU A 6 -6.08 16.85 4.70
N VAL A 7 -5.16 16.64 5.64
CA VAL A 7 -3.77 16.27 5.37
C VAL A 7 -3.50 15.02 6.19
N THR A 8 -3.61 13.86 5.55
CA THR A 8 -3.56 12.56 6.21
C THR A 8 -3.00 11.52 5.24
N GLY A 9 -2.84 10.28 5.70
CA GLY A 9 -2.41 9.18 4.83
C GLY A 9 -0.94 9.26 4.40
N THR A 10 -0.10 10.02 5.11
CA THR A 10 1.35 10.16 4.83
C THR A 10 2.17 8.92 5.24
N TYR A 11 1.50 7.87 5.72
CA TYR A 11 2.11 6.63 6.20
C TYR A 11 3.32 6.87 7.12
N ARG A 12 4.46 6.22 6.87
CA ARG A 12 5.68 6.29 7.68
C ARG A 12 6.51 7.56 7.45
N ASP A 13 6.30 8.28 6.35
CA ASP A 13 7.17 9.38 5.90
C ASP A 13 6.65 10.78 6.22
N GLY A 14 5.54 10.86 6.95
CA GLY A 14 4.88 12.14 7.26
C GLY A 14 5.78 13.16 7.95
N LEU A 15 6.73 12.72 8.79
CA LEU A 15 7.68 13.62 9.45
C LEU A 15 8.52 14.39 8.42
N HIS A 16 9.13 13.67 7.48
CA HIS A 16 10.02 14.24 6.47
C HIS A 16 9.24 15.02 5.40
N GLN A 17 8.02 14.60 5.10
CA GLN A 17 7.16 15.25 4.10
C GLN A 17 6.42 16.47 4.66
N SER A 18 6.32 16.62 5.98
CA SER A 18 5.50 17.66 6.61
C SER A 18 5.80 19.09 6.17
N PRO A 19 7.05 19.54 5.95
CA PRO A 19 7.29 20.93 5.52
C PRO A 19 6.73 21.20 4.12
N LEU A 20 6.90 20.25 3.21
CA LEU A 20 6.41 20.33 1.83
C LEU A 20 4.88 20.31 1.79
N LEU A 21 4.26 19.40 2.55
CA LEU A 21 2.79 19.29 2.63
C LEU A 21 2.16 20.52 3.30
N ALA A 22 2.81 21.08 4.33
CA ALA A 22 2.35 22.28 5.01
C ALA A 22 2.31 23.49 4.07
N ASP A 23 3.35 23.70 3.27
CA ASP A 23 3.39 24.78 2.28
C ASP A 23 2.32 24.59 1.20
N TYR A 24 2.20 23.37 0.66
CA TYR A 24 1.19 23.04 -0.35
C TYR A 24 -0.23 23.36 0.11
N VAL A 25 -0.57 22.96 1.35
CA VAL A 25 -1.90 23.15 1.93
C VAL A 25 -2.13 24.60 2.31
N ALA A 26 -1.12 25.30 2.82
CA ALA A 26 -1.21 26.73 3.08
C ALA A 26 -1.51 27.50 1.79
N ASN A 27 -0.80 27.20 0.70
CA ASN A 27 -1.07 27.81 -0.61
C ASN A 27 -2.49 27.54 -1.07
N ALA A 28 -2.96 26.28 -0.97
CA ALA A 28 -4.33 25.91 -1.34
C ALA A 28 -5.39 26.65 -0.51
N ILE A 29 -5.16 26.81 0.81
CA ILE A 29 -6.06 27.56 1.70
C ILE A 29 -6.14 29.05 1.31
N TYR A 30 -5.01 29.67 0.97
CA TYR A 30 -4.94 31.08 0.58
C TYR A 30 -5.23 31.33 -0.91
N GLY A 31 -5.56 30.30 -1.68
CA GLY A 31 -5.79 30.41 -3.13
C GLY A 31 -4.53 30.78 -3.93
N LYS A 32 -3.35 30.47 -3.41
CA LYS A 32 -2.07 30.63 -4.11
C LYS A 32 -1.78 29.40 -4.97
N PRO A 33 -1.11 29.57 -6.13
CA PRO A 33 -0.72 28.43 -6.95
C PRO A 33 0.34 27.58 -6.25
N ASN A 34 0.26 26.26 -6.43
CA ASN A 34 1.33 25.33 -6.10
C ASN A 34 2.15 25.05 -7.36
N THR A 35 3.44 25.44 -7.36
CA THR A 35 4.32 25.35 -8.54
C THR A 35 5.31 24.20 -8.48
N ASP A 36 5.65 23.74 -7.27
CA ASP A 36 6.82 22.88 -7.07
C ASP A 36 6.47 21.39 -7.13
N ILE A 37 5.22 21.05 -6.81
CA ILE A 37 4.71 19.67 -6.82
C ILE A 37 3.24 19.65 -7.25
N ASP A 38 2.84 18.55 -7.89
CA ASP A 38 1.45 18.23 -8.18
C ASP A 38 0.98 17.08 -7.26
N LEU A 39 -0.04 17.34 -6.44
CA LEU A 39 -0.65 16.36 -5.55
C LEU A 39 -2.12 16.06 -5.93
N SER A 40 -2.52 16.34 -7.17
CA SER A 40 -3.88 16.10 -7.66
C SER A 40 -4.32 14.63 -7.54
N ASP A 41 -3.37 13.70 -7.68
CA ASP A 41 -3.58 12.26 -7.46
C ASP A 41 -3.92 11.89 -6.00
N PHE A 42 -3.70 12.79 -5.03
CA PHE A 42 -3.93 12.54 -3.61
C PHE A 42 -5.18 13.22 -3.05
N THR A 43 -6.16 13.50 -3.92
CA THR A 43 -7.49 13.92 -3.47
C THR A 43 -8.11 12.88 -2.51
N PRO A 44 -8.84 13.30 -1.46
CA PRO A 44 -9.35 12.36 -0.45
C PRO A 44 -10.31 11.30 -0.99
N ILE A 45 -11.04 11.61 -2.07
CA ILE A 45 -11.95 10.71 -2.75
C ILE A 45 -11.35 10.41 -4.12
N ARG A 46 -10.71 9.26 -4.24
CA ARG A 46 -10.00 8.85 -5.45
C ARG A 46 -10.03 7.34 -5.66
N ALA A 47 -9.86 6.95 -6.92
CA ALA A 47 -9.58 5.58 -7.29
C ALA A 47 -8.23 5.11 -6.69
N PRO A 48 -8.02 3.79 -6.54
CA PRO A 48 -6.72 3.24 -6.20
C PRO A 48 -5.67 3.70 -7.22
N LEU A 49 -4.50 4.15 -6.74
CA LEU A 49 -3.39 4.50 -7.61
C LEU A 49 -2.78 3.22 -8.20
N THR A 50 -2.21 3.34 -9.40
CA THR A 50 -1.50 2.23 -10.02
C THR A 50 -0.20 1.98 -9.26
N GLY A 51 -0.05 0.77 -8.73
CA GLY A 51 1.16 0.34 -8.03
C GLY A 51 2.07 -0.50 -8.92
N LEU A 52 2.78 -1.42 -8.27
CA LEU A 52 3.61 -2.43 -8.93
C LEU A 52 2.74 -3.40 -9.76
N SER A 53 3.36 -4.06 -10.73
CA SER A 53 2.70 -5.17 -11.43
C SER A 53 2.41 -6.32 -10.47
N ARG A 54 1.40 -7.14 -10.76
CA ARG A 54 1.00 -8.27 -9.90
C ARG A 54 2.16 -9.21 -9.57
N ASP A 55 2.96 -9.58 -10.58
CA ASP A 55 4.13 -10.44 -10.42
C ASP A 55 5.20 -9.81 -9.51
N ILE A 56 5.46 -8.51 -9.68
CA ILE A 56 6.42 -7.79 -8.84
C ILE A 56 5.86 -7.66 -7.41
N THR A 57 4.58 -7.35 -7.25
CA THR A 57 3.93 -7.27 -5.92
C THR A 57 4.07 -8.58 -5.17
N ALA A 58 3.79 -9.73 -5.80
CA ALA A 58 3.91 -11.02 -5.16
C ALA A 58 5.35 -11.29 -4.67
N LYS A 59 6.34 -11.05 -5.53
CA LYS A 59 7.76 -11.22 -5.20
C LYS A 59 8.21 -10.28 -4.08
N GLU A 60 7.78 -9.03 -4.13
CA GLU A 60 8.09 -8.02 -3.12
C GLU A 60 7.46 -8.37 -1.78
N THR A 61 6.21 -8.85 -1.74
CA THR A 61 5.58 -9.35 -0.51
C THR A 61 6.38 -10.51 0.08
N VAL A 62 6.81 -11.47 -0.74
CA VAL A 62 7.63 -12.60 -0.27
C VAL A 62 8.96 -12.10 0.33
N SER A 63 9.66 -11.20 -0.38
CA SER A 63 10.92 -10.60 0.08
C SER A 63 10.74 -9.93 1.45
N GLN A 64 9.71 -9.10 1.59
CA GLN A 64 9.39 -8.42 2.85
C GLN A 64 9.08 -9.41 3.98
N MET A 65 8.31 -10.48 3.70
CA MET A 65 7.96 -11.49 4.70
C MET A 65 9.14 -12.34 5.13
N LEU A 66 10.07 -12.65 4.23
CA LEU A 66 11.35 -13.28 4.58
C LEU A 66 12.22 -12.34 5.43
N GLY A 67 12.20 -11.03 5.12
CA GLY A 67 12.81 -9.99 5.93
C GLY A 67 12.25 -9.96 7.36
N VAL A 68 10.93 -10.00 7.51
CA VAL A 68 10.26 -10.14 8.83
C VAL A 68 10.70 -11.41 9.53
N GLY A 69 10.84 -12.53 8.81
CA GLY A 69 11.34 -13.78 9.38
C GLY A 69 12.76 -13.65 9.95
N TYR A 70 13.62 -12.90 9.28
CA TYR A 70 14.95 -12.57 9.79
C TYR A 70 14.89 -11.66 11.03
N GLU A 71 14.09 -10.59 10.98
CA GLU A 71 13.91 -9.65 12.11
C GLU A 71 13.32 -10.34 13.35
N CYS A 72 12.46 -11.33 13.14
CA CYS A 72 11.81 -12.10 14.19
C CYS A 72 12.57 -13.39 14.55
N LEU A 73 13.81 -13.55 14.09
CA LEU A 73 14.71 -14.66 14.42
C LEU A 73 14.06 -16.04 14.21
N TRP A 74 13.39 -16.26 13.08
CA TRP A 74 12.80 -17.55 12.76
C TRP A 74 13.86 -18.67 12.83
N ASP A 75 13.59 -19.70 13.63
CA ASP A 75 14.41 -20.92 13.68
C ASP A 75 14.01 -21.88 12.56
N ILE A 76 14.61 -21.68 11.38
CA ILE A 76 14.37 -22.50 10.20
C ILE A 76 15.49 -23.53 9.99
N LYS A 77 15.12 -24.73 9.57
CA LYS A 77 16.11 -25.77 9.24
C LYS A 77 16.90 -25.40 7.97
N PRO A 78 18.15 -25.88 7.84
CA PRO A 78 18.92 -25.71 6.62
C PRO A 78 18.12 -26.13 5.38
N ASN A 79 18.25 -25.35 4.31
CA ASN A 79 17.56 -25.54 3.02
C ASN A 79 16.03 -25.38 3.04
N TRP A 80 15.42 -24.94 4.14
CA TRP A 80 13.97 -24.66 4.16
C TRP A 80 13.60 -23.30 3.56
N SER A 81 14.52 -22.32 3.53
CA SER A 81 14.23 -20.98 3.00
C SER A 81 13.68 -20.98 1.56
N PRO A 82 14.27 -21.73 0.60
CA PRO A 82 13.71 -21.82 -0.76
C PRO A 82 12.30 -22.39 -0.80
N MET A 83 12.01 -23.41 0.02
CA MET A 83 10.67 -24.01 0.10
C MET A 83 9.64 -23.03 0.68
N ILE A 84 10.03 -22.27 1.71
CA ILE A 84 9.19 -21.23 2.30
C ILE A 84 8.93 -20.13 1.27
N GLN A 85 9.97 -19.68 0.56
CA GLN A 85 9.87 -18.64 -0.46
C GLN A 85 8.90 -19.06 -1.58
N GLU A 86 9.02 -20.28 -2.10
CA GLU A 86 8.12 -20.81 -3.14
C GLU A 86 6.67 -20.90 -2.63
N GLY A 87 6.48 -21.43 -1.42
CA GLY A 87 5.17 -21.55 -0.80
C GLY A 87 4.49 -20.19 -0.55
N LEU A 88 5.25 -19.18 -0.11
CA LEU A 88 4.75 -17.82 0.06
C LEU A 88 4.42 -17.19 -1.30
N LEU A 89 5.27 -17.36 -2.31
CA LEU A 89 5.03 -16.81 -3.65
C LEU A 89 3.73 -17.33 -4.24
N HIS A 90 3.51 -18.65 -4.20
CA HIS A 90 2.28 -19.25 -4.69
C HIS A 90 1.04 -18.73 -3.94
N ARG A 91 1.13 -18.58 -2.61
CA ARG A 91 0.01 -18.07 -1.79
C ARG A 91 -0.33 -16.62 -2.14
N TYR A 92 0.67 -15.75 -2.25
CA TYR A 92 0.43 -14.33 -2.50
C TYR A 92 0.01 -14.07 -3.94
N ASP A 93 0.55 -14.81 -4.91
CA ASP A 93 0.10 -14.71 -6.31
C ASP A 93 -1.38 -15.08 -6.44
N ASN A 94 -1.80 -16.20 -5.85
CA ASN A 94 -3.20 -16.61 -5.82
C ASN A 94 -4.10 -15.56 -5.14
N LEU A 95 -3.66 -15.02 -4.00
CA LEU A 95 -4.40 -13.98 -3.29
C LEU A 95 -4.59 -12.74 -4.17
N ILE A 96 -3.51 -12.21 -4.75
CA ILE A 96 -3.54 -11.03 -5.63
C ILE A 96 -4.54 -11.20 -6.77
N HIS A 97 -4.53 -12.35 -7.44
CA HIS A 97 -5.46 -12.63 -8.54
C HIS A 97 -6.91 -12.82 -8.09
N SER A 98 -7.13 -13.27 -6.85
CA SER A 98 -8.47 -13.43 -6.28
C SER A 98 -9.11 -12.13 -5.76
N LEU A 99 -8.33 -11.07 -5.53
CA LEU A 99 -8.83 -9.84 -4.91
C LEU A 99 -9.66 -9.00 -5.88
N HIS A 100 -9.08 -8.61 -7.02
CA HIS A 100 -9.76 -7.76 -7.99
C HIS A 100 -9.11 -7.93 -9.37
N PRO A 101 -9.82 -7.87 -10.51
CA PRO A 101 -9.21 -8.03 -11.84
C PRO A 101 -8.25 -6.90 -12.22
N ARG A 102 -8.45 -5.68 -11.70
CA ARG A 102 -7.67 -4.50 -12.12
C ARG A 102 -6.75 -3.92 -11.05
N PHE A 103 -7.16 -3.97 -9.79
CA PHE A 103 -6.47 -3.29 -8.70
C PHE A 103 -5.62 -4.29 -7.93
N THR A 104 -4.42 -3.86 -7.57
CA THR A 104 -3.47 -4.65 -6.79
C THR A 104 -3.03 -3.79 -5.61
N PRO A 105 -3.22 -4.24 -4.36
CA PRO A 105 -2.79 -3.48 -3.21
C PRO A 105 -1.25 -3.53 -3.06
N PRO A 106 -0.67 -2.64 -2.25
CA PRO A 106 0.74 -2.68 -1.90
C PRO A 106 1.17 -4.00 -1.24
N PRO A 107 2.45 -4.39 -1.34
CA PRO A 107 2.97 -5.65 -0.80
C PRO A 107 2.64 -5.92 0.67
N GLU A 108 2.74 -4.91 1.53
CA GLU A 108 2.45 -5.01 2.96
C GLU A 108 0.97 -5.28 3.24
N ILE A 109 0.07 -4.74 2.41
CA ILE A 109 -1.37 -4.97 2.52
C ILE A 109 -1.73 -6.38 2.06
N ILE A 110 -1.02 -6.94 1.07
CA ILE A 110 -1.16 -8.37 0.70
C ILE A 110 -0.83 -9.26 1.89
N ALA A 111 0.32 -9.04 2.53
CA ALA A 111 0.73 -9.82 3.69
C ALA A 111 -0.33 -9.79 4.80
N PHE A 112 -0.86 -8.62 5.15
CA PHE A 112 -1.87 -8.50 6.21
C PHE A 112 -3.26 -9.01 5.83
N SER A 113 -3.69 -8.78 4.59
CA SER A 113 -5.00 -9.25 4.11
C SER A 113 -5.08 -10.77 4.00
N HIS A 114 -3.94 -11.46 3.90
CA HIS A 114 -3.89 -12.92 3.97
C HIS A 114 -4.34 -13.48 5.33
N TYR A 115 -4.09 -12.75 6.43
CA TYR A 115 -4.37 -13.20 7.80
C TYR A 115 -5.59 -12.55 8.43
N ASN A 116 -6.14 -11.50 7.81
CA ASN A 116 -7.20 -10.69 8.40
C ASN A 116 -8.32 -10.39 7.39
N ASP A 117 -9.42 -11.13 7.53
CA ASP A 117 -10.59 -11.01 6.66
C ASP A 117 -11.20 -9.61 6.66
N LYS A 118 -11.15 -8.86 7.78
CA LYS A 118 -11.68 -7.49 7.83
C LYS A 118 -10.89 -6.53 6.95
N ILE A 119 -9.57 -6.72 6.84
CA ILE A 119 -8.74 -5.91 5.93
C ILE A 119 -9.12 -6.24 4.50
N ARG A 120 -9.28 -7.53 4.20
CA ARG A 120 -9.68 -8.01 2.88
C ARG A 120 -11.05 -7.46 2.48
N GLU A 121 -12.07 -7.57 3.33
CA GLU A 121 -13.42 -7.05 3.08
C GLU A 121 -13.41 -5.54 2.78
N ARG A 122 -12.67 -4.76 3.59
CA ARG A 122 -12.54 -3.31 3.37
C ARG A 122 -11.83 -2.98 2.06
N LEU A 123 -10.84 -3.78 1.68
CA LEU A 123 -10.12 -3.60 0.42
C LEU A 123 -11.04 -3.88 -0.78
N LEU A 124 -11.80 -4.97 -0.74
CA LEU A 124 -12.77 -5.32 -1.78
C LEU A 124 -13.85 -4.23 -1.92
N ALA A 125 -14.44 -3.80 -0.80
CA ALA A 125 -15.43 -2.73 -0.82
C ALA A 125 -14.89 -1.41 -1.41
N TYR A 126 -13.62 -1.09 -1.14
CA TYR A 126 -12.97 0.08 -1.74
C TYR A 126 -12.77 -0.10 -3.25
N TYR A 127 -12.36 -1.27 -3.72
CA TYR A 127 -12.14 -1.56 -5.13
C TYR A 127 -13.44 -1.62 -5.95
N ASP A 128 -14.50 -2.19 -5.38
CA ASP A 128 -15.81 -2.27 -6.01
C ASP A 128 -16.42 -0.88 -6.22
N ALA A 129 -16.13 0.08 -5.35
CA ALA A 129 -16.59 1.47 -5.50
C ALA A 129 -16.01 2.20 -6.72
N TRP A 130 -14.97 1.65 -7.37
CA TRP A 130 -14.27 2.25 -8.52
C TRP A 130 -14.24 1.34 -9.76
N SER A 131 -15.11 0.32 -9.81
CA SER A 131 -15.13 -0.69 -10.87
C SER A 131 -16.40 -0.66 -11.72
#